data_AF-A0A3S1GRS2-F1
#
_entry.id   AF-A0A3S1GRS2-F1
#
_cell.length_a   1.000
_cell.length_b   1.000
_cell.length_c   1.000
_cell.angle_alpha   90.00
_cell.angle_beta   90.00
_cell.angle_gamma   90.00
#
_symmetry.space_group_name_H-M   'P 1'
#
loop_
_entity.id
_entity.type
_entity.pdbx_description
1 polymer ?
#
loop_
_entity_poly.entity_id
_entity_poly.type
_entity_poly.pdbx_seq_one_letter_code
_entity_poly.pdbx_strand_id
1 'polypeptide(L)'
;MAPCGAARPDRRQVSLRRDPRQSDRRRLAARRHIARQAGVLRRAQFRSALRPLAADRAVQRRAADRGCRRHGGRRRGRVIELSLNEVETLSTKAARGAGFSWGLAEDIGRAARRIAIEDDNWGVAMLSLAENAQSFDPPDPARAARWRKGEPDRLAERPLCPIRTAALLLDDPLPASALPLTIINVGLPIWLDAMLRRSAMRVARPVGPAAHADVVVEHRADIDQSATGRRGAIDERTLAALNSFAARTYVPESERSRVRGAGGGRVDDE
;
A
#
# COMPACT_ATOMS: atom_id res chain seq x y z
N MET A 1 -28.77 -73.33 -23.48
CA MET A 1 -27.31 -73.45 -23.62
C MET A 1 -26.72 -72.04 -23.66
N ALA A 2 -25.93 -71.65 -22.66
CA ALA A 2 -24.98 -70.55 -22.80
C ALA A 2 -23.82 -71.04 -23.71
N PRO A 3 -23.07 -70.13 -24.37
CA PRO A 3 -21.92 -69.55 -23.68
C PRO A 3 -21.55 -68.10 -24.04
N CYS A 4 -20.88 -67.46 -23.06
CA CYS A 4 -19.68 -66.62 -23.14
C CYS A 4 -19.55 -65.47 -24.14
N GLY A 5 -19.25 -64.28 -23.61
CA GLY A 5 -18.43 -63.27 -24.30
C GLY A 5 -18.66 -61.84 -23.81
N ALA A 6 -17.73 -61.30 -23.03
CA ALA A 6 -17.78 -59.94 -22.50
C ALA A 6 -17.51 -58.86 -23.57
N ALA A 7 -18.25 -57.75 -23.52
CA ALA A 7 -17.89 -56.49 -24.16
C ALA A 7 -17.92 -55.36 -23.11
N ARG A 8 -16.75 -54.77 -22.86
CA ARG A 8 -16.54 -53.64 -21.94
C ARG A 8 -17.20 -52.37 -22.49
N PRO A 9 -17.81 -51.52 -21.64
CA PRO A 9 -18.24 -50.20 -22.07
C PRO A 9 -17.06 -49.24 -22.19
N ASP A 10 -16.97 -48.61 -23.35
CA ASP A 10 -16.02 -47.58 -23.76
C ASP A 10 -16.24 -46.30 -22.92
N ARG A 11 -15.49 -46.14 -21.83
CA ARG A 11 -15.47 -44.90 -21.05
C ARG A 11 -14.60 -43.87 -21.78
N ARG A 12 -15.28 -42.98 -22.49
CA ARG A 12 -14.74 -41.71 -23.00
C ARG A 12 -13.89 -41.01 -21.91
N GLN A 13 -12.64 -40.73 -22.26
CA GLN A 13 -11.70 -39.97 -21.45
C GLN A 13 -12.22 -38.55 -21.22
N VAL A 14 -12.42 -38.18 -19.96
CA VAL A 14 -12.58 -36.79 -19.54
C VAL A 14 -11.18 -36.18 -19.44
N SER A 15 -10.89 -35.20 -20.29
CA SER A 15 -9.68 -34.39 -20.24
C SER A 15 -9.80 -33.34 -19.14
N LEU A 16 -9.44 -33.71 -17.91
CA LEU A 16 -9.20 -32.73 -16.85
C LEU A 16 -7.86 -32.03 -17.11
N ARG A 17 -7.94 -30.72 -17.38
CA ARG A 17 -6.79 -29.81 -17.45
C ARG A 17 -5.94 -29.98 -16.19
N ARG A 18 -4.64 -30.26 -16.38
CA ARG A 18 -3.65 -30.40 -15.31
C ARG A 18 -3.43 -29.04 -14.62
N ASP A 19 -3.48 -29.05 -13.29
CA ASP A 19 -3.05 -27.93 -12.45
C ASP A 19 -1.51 -27.89 -12.41
N PRO A 20 -0.85 -26.79 -12.78
CA PRO A 20 0.61 -26.67 -12.77
C PRO A 20 1.24 -26.51 -11.37
N ARG A 21 0.46 -26.58 -10.27
CA ARG A 21 0.96 -26.33 -8.90
C ARG A 21 1.21 -27.56 -8.03
N GLN A 22 1.15 -28.78 -8.54
CA GLN A 22 1.43 -29.98 -7.73
C GLN A 22 2.83 -30.55 -7.99
N SER A 23 3.68 -30.47 -6.96
CA SER A 23 4.99 -31.15 -6.90
C SER A 23 4.81 -32.64 -6.59
N ASP A 24 5.27 -33.51 -7.49
CA ASP A 24 5.27 -34.96 -7.36
C ASP A 24 5.95 -35.43 -6.05
N ARG A 25 5.16 -35.88 -5.07
CA ARG A 25 5.64 -36.77 -4.01
C ARG A 25 5.25 -38.20 -4.35
N ARG A 26 6.21 -38.94 -4.90
CA ARG A 26 6.11 -40.38 -5.16
C ARG A 26 5.75 -41.14 -3.88
N ARG A 27 4.85 -42.10 -4.08
CA ARG A 27 4.29 -43.04 -3.09
C ARG A 27 5.38 -43.77 -2.31
N LEU A 28 5.20 -43.78 -0.99
CA LEU A 28 5.76 -44.76 -0.07
C LEU A 28 5.24 -46.16 -0.40
N ALA A 29 6.15 -47.12 -0.51
CA ALA A 29 5.83 -48.54 -0.37
C ALA A 29 6.89 -49.24 0.50
N ALA A 30 6.38 -49.85 1.57
CA ALA A 30 6.86 -51.05 2.26
C ALA A 30 8.19 -51.02 3.06
N ARG A 31 8.00 -50.96 4.39
CA ARG A 31 8.65 -51.80 5.43
C ARG A 31 10.18 -51.98 5.33
N ARG A 32 10.92 -51.30 6.22
CA ARG A 32 12.07 -51.88 6.97
C ARG A 32 12.51 -50.96 8.12
N HIS A 33 12.86 -51.61 9.23
CA HIS A 33 13.12 -51.11 10.58
C HIS A 33 14.34 -50.17 10.67
N ILE A 34 14.26 -49.11 11.48
CA ILE A 34 15.23 -47.99 11.63
C ILE A 34 16.54 -48.37 12.37
N ALA A 35 16.75 -49.63 12.76
CA ALA A 35 17.80 -50.00 13.73
C ALA A 35 18.97 -50.84 13.16
N ARG A 36 19.42 -50.63 11.91
CA ARG A 36 20.48 -51.48 11.33
C ARG A 36 21.51 -50.84 10.40
N GLN A 37 21.83 -49.56 10.52
CA GLN A 37 23.03 -49.01 9.83
C GLN A 37 23.78 -47.95 10.66
N ALA A 38 24.21 -48.35 11.87
CA ALA A 38 25.43 -47.78 12.45
C ALA A 38 26.60 -48.64 11.96
N GLY A 39 27.52 -48.07 11.18
CA GLY A 39 28.62 -48.85 10.61
C GLY A 39 29.41 -48.18 9.50
N VAL A 40 30.10 -47.08 9.82
CA VAL A 40 31.49 -46.83 9.39
C VAL A 40 31.78 -46.59 7.89
N LEU A 41 32.01 -45.30 7.58
CA LEU A 41 33.06 -44.74 6.69
C LEU A 41 32.95 -45.05 5.17
N ARG A 42 33.34 -44.20 4.20
CA ARG A 42 34.31 -43.10 4.17
C ARG A 42 34.15 -42.39 2.80
N ARG A 43 34.40 -41.07 2.76
CA ARG A 43 34.83 -40.28 1.59
C ARG A 43 33.91 -40.22 0.36
N ALA A 44 33.06 -39.18 0.30
CA ALA A 44 32.91 -38.35 -0.90
C ALA A 44 32.29 -37.01 -0.50
N GLN A 45 32.85 -35.95 -1.02
CA GLN A 45 32.59 -34.56 -0.65
C GLN A 45 31.17 -34.12 -1.05
N PHE A 46 30.30 -33.88 -0.08
CA PHE A 46 29.16 -32.98 -0.28
C PHE A 46 29.52 -31.62 0.31
N ARG A 47 29.95 -30.69 -0.55
CA ARG A 47 30.01 -29.27 -0.19
C ARG A 47 28.57 -28.79 0.06
N SER A 48 28.26 -28.47 1.31
CA SER A 48 27.03 -27.76 1.67
C SER A 48 27.09 -26.34 1.09
N ALA A 49 26.05 -25.95 0.33
CA ALA A 49 25.85 -24.60 -0.18
C ALA A 49 25.25 -23.64 0.88
N LEU A 50 25.57 -23.86 2.16
CA LEU A 50 25.22 -22.96 3.24
C LEU A 50 26.50 -22.27 3.71
N ARG A 51 26.63 -20.98 3.35
CA ARG A 51 27.62 -20.08 3.95
C ARG A 51 27.44 -20.07 5.48
N PRO A 52 28.52 -20.05 6.28
CA PRO A 52 28.39 -19.86 7.72
C PRO A 52 27.68 -18.53 8.01
N LEU A 53 26.68 -18.57 8.91
CA LEU A 53 26.08 -17.39 9.51
C LEU A 53 27.20 -16.54 10.14
N ALA A 54 27.39 -15.34 9.61
CA ALA A 54 28.34 -14.39 10.16
C ALA A 54 27.91 -14.03 11.59
N ALA A 55 28.90 -13.90 12.48
CA ALA A 55 28.69 -13.50 13.87
C ALA A 55 27.87 -12.21 13.97
N ASP A 56 27.02 -12.12 15.00
CA ASP A 56 26.15 -10.99 15.30
C ASP A 56 26.95 -9.68 15.33
N ARG A 57 26.92 -8.94 14.21
CA ARG A 57 27.37 -7.55 14.18
C ARG A 57 26.20 -6.70 14.62
N ALA A 58 26.36 -6.02 15.75
CA ALA A 58 25.44 -4.97 16.17
C ALA A 58 25.22 -3.99 15.01
N VAL A 59 23.99 -3.94 14.50
CA VAL A 59 23.57 -2.96 13.51
C VAL A 59 23.67 -1.60 14.20
N GLN A 60 24.68 -0.81 13.83
CA GLN A 60 24.73 0.60 14.20
C GLN A 60 23.43 1.25 13.72
N ARG A 61 22.61 1.74 14.67
CA ARG A 61 21.48 2.62 14.36
C ARG A 61 22.07 3.81 13.60
N ARG A 62 21.90 3.85 12.28
CA ARG A 62 22.09 5.10 11.53
C ARG A 62 21.04 6.05 12.08
N ALA A 63 21.48 7.05 12.85
CA ALA A 63 20.66 8.22 13.06
C ALA A 63 20.24 8.72 11.67
N ALA A 64 18.94 8.99 11.49
CA ALA A 64 18.44 9.55 10.25
C ALA A 64 19.10 10.92 10.08
N ASP A 65 20.18 10.99 9.31
CA ASP A 65 20.79 12.24 8.91
C ASP A 65 19.84 12.88 7.89
N ARG A 66 18.85 13.58 8.42
CA ARG A 66 17.91 14.38 7.66
C ARG A 66 18.71 15.56 7.11
N GLY A 67 19.22 15.42 5.90
CA GLY A 67 19.95 16.47 5.20
C GLY A 67 19.16 17.78 5.25
N CYS A 68 19.67 18.75 6.01
CA CYS A 68 19.03 20.04 6.20
C CYS A 68 19.81 21.07 5.40
N ARG A 69 19.31 21.44 4.22
CA ARG A 69 19.88 22.57 3.47
C ARG A 69 19.37 23.87 4.10
N ARG A 70 20.27 24.64 4.70
CA ARG A 70 20.00 26.02 5.14
C ARG A 70 20.09 26.94 3.93
N HIS A 71 18.96 27.31 3.32
CA HIS A 71 18.94 28.46 2.43
C HIS A 71 18.83 29.75 3.25
N GLY A 72 19.87 30.59 3.17
CA GLY A 72 19.90 31.90 3.81
C GLY A 72 18.87 32.85 3.19
N GLY A 73 18.16 33.60 4.06
CA GLY A 73 17.27 34.70 3.67
C GLY A 73 15.84 34.59 4.19
N ARG A 74 15.57 35.30 5.30
CA ARG A 74 14.24 35.66 5.88
C ARG A 74 13.25 34.51 6.16
N ARG A 75 13.13 34.14 7.45
CA ARG A 75 11.96 33.52 8.13
C ARG A 75 11.24 32.33 7.44
N ARG A 76 11.79 31.69 6.41
CA ARG A 76 11.28 30.41 5.89
C ARG A 76 11.75 29.29 6.81
N GLY A 77 10.82 28.46 7.26
CA GLY A 77 11.08 27.32 8.15
C GLY A 77 12.10 26.35 7.56
N ARG A 78 12.76 25.58 8.41
CA ARG A 78 13.75 24.56 8.00
C ARG A 78 13.08 23.55 7.08
N VAL A 79 13.64 23.33 5.89
CA VAL A 79 13.19 22.29 4.94
C VAL A 79 13.94 20.99 5.24
N ILE A 80 13.20 19.89 5.25
CA ILE A 80 13.66 18.55 5.57
C ILE A 80 13.43 17.67 4.34
N GLU A 81 14.46 16.98 3.87
CA GLU A 81 14.34 16.00 2.80
C GLU A 81 14.01 14.61 3.38
N LEU A 82 12.93 14.00 2.91
CA LEU A 82 12.53 12.64 3.23
C LEU A 82 12.73 11.71 2.03
N SER A 83 13.11 10.47 2.31
CA SER A 83 13.02 9.41 1.29
C SER A 83 11.56 9.15 0.92
N LEU A 84 11.31 8.64 -0.29
CA LEU A 84 9.95 8.30 -0.74
C LEU A 84 9.25 7.28 0.17
N ASN A 85 10.02 6.38 0.80
CA ASN A 85 9.49 5.43 1.78
C ASN A 85 9.08 6.11 3.10
N GLU A 86 9.83 7.12 3.53
CA GLU A 86 9.46 7.93 4.71
C GLU A 86 8.22 8.78 4.43
N VAL A 87 8.10 9.36 3.22
CA VAL A 87 6.87 10.04 2.77
C VAL A 87 5.67 9.10 2.86
N GLU A 88 5.77 7.91 2.28
CA GLU A 88 4.71 6.90 2.27
C GLU A 88 4.33 6.50 3.70
N THR A 89 5.32 6.12 4.52
CA THR A 89 5.09 5.64 5.90
C THR A 89 4.49 6.74 6.78
N LEU A 90 4.98 7.98 6.69
CA LEU A 90 4.44 9.11 7.45
C LEU A 90 3.00 9.40 7.04
N SER A 91 2.74 9.46 5.74
CA SER A 91 1.41 9.77 5.20
C SER A 91 0.39 8.70 5.55
N THR A 92 0.75 7.41 5.49
CA THR A 92 -0.12 6.31 5.96
C THR A 92 -0.49 6.47 7.43
N LYS A 93 0.48 6.76 8.30
CA LYS A 93 0.20 6.96 9.74
C LYS A 93 -0.64 8.21 9.99
N ALA A 94 -0.31 9.32 9.34
CA ALA A 94 -1.07 10.56 9.47
C ALA A 94 -2.52 10.37 8.99
N ALA A 95 -2.74 9.66 7.86
CA ALA A 95 -4.07 9.33 7.37
C ALA A 95 -4.87 8.46 8.37
N ARG A 96 -4.25 7.44 8.96
CA ARG A 96 -4.87 6.64 10.04
C ARG A 96 -5.26 7.51 11.23
N GLY A 97 -4.37 8.38 11.66
CA GLY A 97 -4.62 9.32 12.76
C GLY A 97 -5.65 10.41 12.44
N ALA A 98 -5.88 10.69 11.16
CA ALA A 98 -6.95 11.53 10.66
C ALA A 98 -8.30 10.79 10.53
N GLY A 99 -8.35 9.48 10.79
CA GLY A 99 -9.59 8.70 10.82
C GLY A 99 -9.89 7.87 9.56
N PHE A 100 -8.97 7.79 8.59
CA PHE A 100 -9.15 6.90 7.45
C PHE A 100 -8.99 5.42 7.85
N SER A 101 -9.73 4.53 7.15
CA SER A 101 -9.59 3.08 7.32
C SER A 101 -8.19 2.61 6.93
N TRP A 102 -7.83 1.40 7.35
CA TRP A 102 -6.49 0.87 7.08
C TRP A 102 -6.16 0.84 5.58
N GLY A 103 -7.05 0.28 4.75
CA GLY A 103 -6.87 0.24 3.30
C GLY A 103 -6.78 1.63 2.65
N LEU A 104 -7.65 2.57 3.03
CA LEU A 104 -7.59 3.93 2.49
C LEU A 104 -6.31 4.67 2.90
N ALA A 105 -5.82 4.44 4.11
CA ALA A 105 -4.58 5.06 4.58
C ALA A 105 -3.35 4.58 3.80
N GLU A 106 -3.29 3.29 3.45
CA GLU A 106 -2.21 2.78 2.59
C GLU A 106 -2.26 3.36 1.18
N ASP A 107 -3.47 3.47 0.63
CA ASP A 107 -3.70 4.11 -0.67
C ASP A 107 -3.27 5.58 -0.66
N ILE A 108 -3.59 6.32 0.42
CA ILE A 108 -3.09 7.68 0.66
C ILE A 108 -1.56 7.70 0.72
N GLY A 109 -0.92 6.76 1.42
CA GLY A 109 0.54 6.68 1.48
C GLY A 109 1.20 6.55 0.11
N ARG A 110 0.69 5.64 -0.72
CA ARG A 110 1.19 5.43 -2.10
C ARG A 110 0.92 6.65 -2.99
N ALA A 111 -0.22 7.32 -2.83
CA ALA A 111 -0.55 8.55 -3.53
C ALA A 111 0.37 9.72 -3.11
N ALA A 112 0.62 9.89 -1.80
CA ALA A 112 1.53 10.91 -1.28
C ALA A 112 2.94 10.75 -1.82
N ARG A 113 3.43 9.50 -1.88
CA ARG A 113 4.71 9.17 -2.52
C ARG A 113 4.76 9.62 -3.98
N ARG A 114 3.67 9.45 -4.73
CA ARG A 114 3.59 9.88 -6.13
C ARG A 114 3.60 11.40 -6.25
N ILE A 115 2.81 12.09 -5.42
CA ILE A 115 2.82 13.57 -5.36
C ILE A 115 4.25 14.05 -5.08
N ALA A 116 4.98 13.42 -4.16
CA ALA A 116 6.37 13.79 -3.83
C ALA A 116 7.39 13.54 -4.96
N ILE A 117 7.09 12.67 -5.93
CA ILE A 117 7.92 12.49 -7.14
C ILE A 117 7.68 13.64 -8.13
N GLU A 118 6.44 14.16 -8.18
CA GLU A 118 6.03 15.16 -9.15
C GLU A 118 6.33 16.58 -8.64
N ASP A 119 6.08 16.85 -7.36
CA ASP A 119 6.23 18.17 -6.73
C ASP A 119 6.61 18.07 -5.24
N ASP A 120 7.19 19.13 -4.71
CA ASP A 120 7.59 19.25 -3.31
C ASP A 120 6.41 19.66 -2.40
N ASN A 121 5.20 19.74 -2.96
CA ASN A 121 3.98 20.18 -2.27
C ASN A 121 3.24 19.07 -1.50
N TRP A 122 3.73 17.82 -1.54
CA TRP A 122 3.08 16.65 -0.94
C TRP A 122 2.77 16.82 0.56
N GLY A 123 3.65 17.50 1.30
CA GLY A 123 3.48 17.71 2.74
C GLY A 123 2.28 18.60 3.05
N VAL A 124 2.14 19.70 2.30
CA VAL A 124 1.00 20.64 2.43
C VAL A 124 -0.29 19.96 1.97
N ALA A 125 -0.24 19.19 0.87
CA ALA A 125 -1.39 18.42 0.40
C ALA A 125 -1.84 17.38 1.44
N MET A 126 -0.90 16.71 2.11
CA MET A 126 -1.19 15.71 3.15
C MET A 126 -1.75 16.34 4.42
N LEU A 127 -1.20 17.49 4.83
CA LEU A 127 -1.73 18.22 5.97
C LEU A 127 -3.16 18.69 5.69
N SER A 128 -3.40 19.28 4.52
CA SER A 128 -4.73 19.72 4.10
C SER A 128 -5.74 18.56 4.09
N LEU A 129 -5.35 17.38 3.62
CA LEU A 129 -6.20 16.19 3.65
C LEU A 129 -6.50 15.74 5.09
N ALA A 130 -5.50 15.70 5.96
CA ALA A 130 -5.64 15.27 7.34
C ALA A 130 -6.54 16.20 8.16
N GLU A 131 -6.40 17.52 7.97
CA GLU A 131 -7.22 18.55 8.64
C GLU A 131 -8.68 18.54 8.17
N ASN A 132 -8.91 18.17 6.90
CA ASN A 132 -10.25 18.18 6.30
C ASN A 132 -10.87 16.79 6.17
N ALA A 133 -10.30 15.75 6.80
CA ALA A 133 -10.74 14.36 6.62
C ALA A 133 -12.24 14.14 6.92
N GLN A 134 -12.80 14.88 7.89
CA GLN A 134 -14.22 14.85 8.27
C GLN A 134 -15.08 15.87 7.51
N SER A 135 -14.46 16.76 6.73
CA SER A 135 -15.12 17.85 6.00
C SER A 135 -15.71 17.41 4.66
N PHE A 136 -15.35 16.22 4.17
CA PHE A 136 -15.78 15.69 2.88
C PHE A 136 -16.82 14.58 2.99
N ASP A 137 -17.76 14.53 2.04
CA ASP A 137 -18.76 13.46 1.97
C ASP A 137 -18.32 12.33 1.03
N PRO A 138 -18.63 11.06 1.35
CA PRO A 138 -18.46 9.97 0.40
C PRO A 138 -19.44 10.10 -0.78
N PRO A 139 -19.09 9.60 -1.98
CA PRO A 139 -20.09 9.42 -3.03
C PRO A 139 -21.13 8.38 -2.58
N ASP A 140 -22.41 8.73 -2.68
CA ASP A 140 -23.50 7.82 -2.36
C ASP A 140 -23.75 6.81 -3.52
N PRO A 141 -24.40 5.66 -3.24
CA PRO A 141 -24.63 4.63 -4.26
C PRO A 141 -25.45 5.08 -5.47
N ALA A 142 -26.40 6.02 -5.29
CA ALA A 142 -27.20 6.52 -6.40
C ALA A 142 -26.34 7.37 -7.33
N ARG A 143 -25.51 8.26 -6.78
CA ARG A 143 -24.54 9.04 -7.54
C ARG A 143 -23.56 8.15 -8.32
N ALA A 144 -23.02 7.11 -7.69
CA ALA A 144 -22.15 6.13 -8.35
C ALA A 144 -22.86 5.39 -9.51
N ALA A 145 -24.11 4.98 -9.33
CA ALA A 145 -24.89 4.32 -10.38
C ALA A 145 -25.14 5.24 -11.58
N ARG A 146 -25.34 6.54 -11.36
CA ARG A 146 -25.48 7.55 -12.42
C ARG A 146 -24.20 7.66 -13.24
N TRP A 147 -23.05 7.77 -12.58
CA TRP A 147 -21.75 7.80 -13.25
C TRP A 147 -21.55 6.58 -14.15
N ARG A 148 -21.89 5.37 -13.67
CA ARG A 148 -21.80 4.14 -14.47
C ARG A 148 -22.68 4.13 -15.71
N LYS A 149 -23.83 4.81 -15.67
CA LYS A 149 -24.74 4.95 -16.82
C LYS A 149 -24.30 6.05 -17.80
N GLY A 150 -23.22 6.78 -17.51
CA GLY A 150 -22.81 7.96 -18.29
C GLY A 150 -23.75 9.16 -18.08
N GLU A 151 -24.53 9.17 -17.01
CA GLU A 151 -25.38 10.32 -16.70
C GLU A 151 -24.53 11.45 -16.08
N PRO A 152 -24.87 12.74 -16.35
CA PRO A 152 -24.15 13.88 -15.77
C PRO A 152 -24.17 13.85 -14.25
N ASP A 153 -23.08 14.25 -13.61
CA ASP A 153 -23.05 14.32 -12.15
C ASP A 153 -24.03 15.36 -11.58
N ARG A 154 -24.29 15.30 -10.26
CA ARG A 154 -25.17 16.23 -9.55
C ARG A 154 -24.39 17.08 -8.55
N LEU A 155 -24.89 18.28 -8.31
CA LEU A 155 -24.39 19.15 -7.24
C LEU A 155 -24.57 18.49 -5.87
N ALA A 156 -23.60 18.72 -4.99
CA ALA A 156 -23.63 18.34 -3.59
C ALA A 156 -23.25 19.54 -2.72
N GLU A 157 -23.91 19.67 -1.57
CA GLU A 157 -23.68 20.76 -0.61
C GLU A 157 -22.27 20.75 -0.05
N ARG A 158 -21.72 19.57 0.18
CA ARG A 158 -20.35 19.37 0.66
C ARG A 158 -19.47 18.78 -0.44
N PRO A 159 -18.17 19.11 -0.46
CA PRO A 159 -17.25 18.54 -1.40
C PRO A 159 -17.13 17.02 -1.22
N LEU A 160 -17.05 16.30 -2.34
CA LEU A 160 -16.79 14.87 -2.34
C LEU A 160 -15.40 14.57 -1.80
N CYS A 161 -15.31 13.50 -1.01
CA CYS A 161 -14.06 12.98 -0.49
C CYS A 161 -13.22 12.43 -1.65
N PRO A 162 -12.05 13.01 -1.95
CA PRO A 162 -11.25 12.57 -3.09
C PRO A 162 -10.80 11.13 -2.92
N ILE A 163 -10.46 10.72 -1.69
CA ILE A 163 -9.95 9.39 -1.38
C ILE A 163 -11.02 8.32 -1.57
N ARG A 164 -12.23 8.55 -1.04
CA ARG A 164 -13.35 7.60 -1.18
C ARG A 164 -13.88 7.56 -2.61
N THR A 165 -13.87 8.71 -3.30
CA THR A 165 -14.22 8.79 -4.72
C THR A 165 -13.22 8.00 -5.57
N ALA A 166 -11.92 8.20 -5.35
CA ALA A 166 -10.88 7.45 -6.04
C ALA A 166 -10.98 5.94 -5.75
N ALA A 167 -11.15 5.55 -4.49
CA ALA A 167 -11.30 4.15 -4.09
C ALA A 167 -12.50 3.50 -4.79
N LEU A 168 -13.66 4.17 -4.79
CA LEU A 168 -14.85 3.70 -5.51
C LEU A 168 -14.57 3.45 -7.00
N LEU A 169 -13.94 4.42 -7.68
CA LEU A 169 -13.61 4.29 -9.10
C LEU A 169 -12.57 3.18 -9.35
N LEU A 170 -11.64 2.96 -8.42
CA LEU A 170 -10.62 1.92 -8.56
C LEU A 170 -11.16 0.51 -8.30
N ASP A 171 -12.13 0.39 -7.39
CA ASP A 171 -12.77 -0.88 -7.02
C ASP A 171 -13.85 -1.28 -8.04
N ASP A 172 -14.58 -0.30 -8.59
CA ASP A 172 -15.61 -0.47 -9.62
C ASP A 172 -15.37 0.51 -10.80
N PRO A 173 -14.41 0.20 -11.69
CA PRO A 173 -14.04 1.08 -12.80
C PRO A 173 -15.20 1.41 -13.74
N LEU A 174 -15.25 2.65 -14.20
CA LEU A 174 -16.28 3.11 -15.13
C LEU A 174 -16.13 2.42 -16.49
N PRO A 175 -17.24 2.05 -17.16
CA PRO A 175 -17.18 1.56 -18.53
C PRO A 175 -16.70 2.67 -19.47
N ALA A 176 -16.03 2.31 -20.57
CA ALA A 176 -15.54 3.29 -21.54
C ALA A 176 -16.64 4.21 -22.10
N SER A 177 -17.88 3.71 -22.19
CA SER A 177 -19.06 4.49 -22.61
C SER A 177 -19.49 5.58 -21.64
N ALA A 178 -19.02 5.54 -20.38
CA ALA A 178 -19.30 6.54 -19.36
C ALA A 178 -18.19 7.60 -19.25
N LEU A 179 -17.11 7.48 -20.04
CA LEU A 179 -16.00 8.41 -20.04
C LEU A 179 -16.00 9.24 -21.35
N PRO A 180 -15.65 10.54 -21.29
CA PRO A 180 -15.24 11.30 -20.10
C PRO A 180 -16.40 11.61 -19.15
N LEU A 181 -16.14 11.55 -17.84
CA LEU A 181 -17.09 11.87 -16.79
C LEU A 181 -16.66 13.15 -16.06
N THR A 182 -17.56 14.13 -15.95
CA THR A 182 -17.34 15.28 -15.07
C THR A 182 -17.89 14.98 -13.68
N ILE A 183 -17.03 14.96 -12.67
CA ILE A 183 -17.39 14.82 -11.26
C ILE A 183 -17.33 16.21 -10.62
N ILE A 184 -18.45 16.62 -10.02
CA ILE A 184 -18.66 17.97 -9.52
C ILE A 184 -18.25 18.08 -8.05
N ASN A 185 -17.57 19.17 -7.69
CA ASN A 185 -17.19 19.57 -6.34
C ASN A 185 -16.36 18.50 -5.61
N VAL A 186 -15.24 18.07 -6.18
CA VAL A 186 -14.29 17.14 -5.53
C VAL A 186 -13.33 17.92 -4.64
N GLY A 187 -13.26 17.58 -3.35
CA GLY A 187 -12.31 18.17 -2.40
C GLY A 187 -10.88 17.74 -2.71
N LEU A 188 -9.90 18.63 -2.53
CA LEU A 188 -8.47 18.40 -2.72
C LEU A 188 -8.15 17.46 -3.91
N PRO A 189 -8.54 17.84 -5.14
CA PRO A 189 -8.56 16.96 -6.32
C PRO A 189 -7.19 16.39 -6.72
N ILE A 190 -6.09 16.97 -6.23
CA ILE A 190 -4.74 16.39 -6.34
C ILE A 190 -4.68 14.94 -5.83
N TRP A 191 -5.48 14.60 -4.82
CA TRP A 191 -5.54 13.24 -4.27
C TRP A 191 -6.27 12.26 -5.17
N LEU A 192 -7.37 12.69 -5.78
CA LEU A 192 -8.10 11.88 -6.75
C LEU A 192 -7.18 11.57 -7.96
N ASP A 193 -6.52 12.60 -8.49
CA ASP A 193 -5.57 12.44 -9.59
C ASP A 193 -4.41 11.49 -9.21
N ALA A 194 -3.75 11.74 -8.08
CA ALA A 194 -2.63 10.92 -7.61
C ALA A 194 -3.01 9.43 -7.44
N MET A 195 -4.21 9.15 -6.94
CA MET A 195 -4.69 7.77 -6.78
C MET A 195 -5.06 7.11 -8.11
N LEU A 196 -5.73 7.83 -9.02
CA LEU A 196 -6.15 7.28 -10.31
C LEU A 196 -4.97 6.97 -11.25
N ARG A 197 -3.82 7.65 -11.09
CA ARG A 197 -2.62 7.44 -11.92
C ARG A 197 -2.08 6.01 -11.95
N ARG A 198 -2.53 5.11 -11.07
CA ARG A 198 -2.20 3.67 -11.09
C ARG A 198 -3.13 2.82 -11.96
N SER A 199 -4.10 3.45 -12.63
CA SER A 199 -5.17 2.78 -13.37
C SER A 199 -5.27 3.27 -14.81
N ALA A 200 -6.22 2.71 -15.57
CA ALA A 200 -6.59 3.18 -16.90
C ALA A 200 -7.44 4.47 -16.89
N MET A 201 -7.72 5.05 -15.72
CA MET A 201 -8.38 6.35 -15.60
C MET A 201 -7.39 7.43 -15.19
N ARG A 202 -7.62 8.67 -15.64
CA ARG A 202 -6.87 9.86 -15.21
C ARG A 202 -7.78 11.07 -15.08
N VAL A 203 -7.34 12.07 -14.33
CA VAL A 203 -7.94 13.41 -14.42
C VAL A 203 -7.37 14.11 -15.65
N ALA A 204 -8.23 14.70 -16.47
CA ALA A 204 -7.87 15.20 -17.81
C ALA A 204 -6.88 16.37 -17.79
N ARG A 205 -6.86 17.13 -16.70
CA ARG A 205 -5.85 18.15 -16.43
C ARG A 205 -5.28 17.93 -15.04
N PRO A 206 -3.94 17.99 -14.87
CA PRO A 206 -3.35 18.00 -13.54
C PRO A 206 -4.00 19.13 -12.75
N VAL A 207 -4.63 18.78 -11.64
CA VAL A 207 -5.30 19.77 -10.80
C VAL A 207 -4.26 20.30 -9.82
N GLY A 208 -4.02 21.61 -9.86
CA GLY A 208 -3.17 22.28 -8.89
C GLY A 208 -3.73 22.19 -7.46
N PRO A 209 -3.05 22.80 -6.48
CA PRO A 209 -3.54 22.84 -5.10
C PRO A 209 -4.81 23.69 -5.02
N ALA A 210 -5.98 23.03 -5.11
CA ALA A 210 -7.29 23.62 -4.94
C ALA A 210 -7.99 22.96 -3.74
N ALA A 211 -8.75 23.75 -2.96
CA ALA A 211 -9.53 23.22 -1.84
C ALA A 211 -10.63 22.26 -2.33
N HIS A 212 -11.29 22.62 -3.44
CA HIS A 212 -12.22 21.78 -4.19
C HIS A 212 -12.29 22.25 -5.65
N ALA A 213 -12.64 21.36 -6.58
CA ALA A 213 -12.88 21.69 -7.99
C ALA A 213 -13.75 20.63 -8.68
N ASP A 214 -14.35 21.00 -9.80
CA ASP A 214 -14.91 20.03 -10.74
C ASP A 214 -13.76 19.37 -11.50
N VAL A 215 -13.87 18.06 -11.70
CA VAL A 215 -12.81 17.25 -12.33
C VAL A 215 -13.39 16.43 -13.46
N VAL A 216 -12.64 16.34 -14.57
CA VAL A 216 -13.00 15.47 -15.68
C VAL A 216 -12.13 14.22 -15.59
N VAL A 217 -12.76 13.06 -15.41
CA VAL A 217 -12.12 11.76 -15.45
C VAL A 217 -12.23 11.21 -16.87
N GLU A 218 -11.12 10.75 -17.42
CA GLU A 218 -11.03 10.20 -18.78
C GLU A 218 -10.20 8.93 -18.83
N HIS A 219 -10.36 8.16 -19.90
CA HIS A 219 -9.57 6.95 -20.13
C HIS A 219 -8.14 7.31 -20.56
N ARG A 220 -7.16 6.57 -20.03
CA ARG A 220 -5.72 6.68 -20.30
C ARG A 220 -5.23 5.52 -21.14
N ALA A 221 -4.51 5.85 -22.22
CA ALA A 221 -3.95 4.88 -23.15
C ALA A 221 -2.83 4.04 -22.51
N ASP A 222 -1.91 4.69 -21.78
CA ASP A 222 -0.74 4.04 -21.18
C ASP A 222 -0.56 4.43 -19.71
N ILE A 223 -0.18 3.46 -18.86
CA ILE A 223 0.17 3.71 -17.46
C ILE A 223 1.65 4.11 -17.38
N ASP A 224 1.92 5.40 -17.23
CA ASP A 224 3.29 5.92 -17.14
C ASP A 224 4.04 5.41 -15.90
N GLN A 225 5.34 5.13 -16.08
CA GLN A 225 6.26 4.74 -15.00
C GLN A 225 6.93 5.99 -14.44
N SER A 226 6.71 6.24 -13.15
CA SER A 226 7.22 7.43 -12.47
C SER A 226 8.75 7.45 -12.38
N ALA A 227 9.35 8.64 -12.52
CA ALA A 227 10.78 8.85 -12.44
C ALA A 227 11.36 8.35 -11.10
N THR A 228 12.51 7.65 -11.16
CA THR A 228 13.22 7.16 -9.98
C THR A 228 14.26 8.18 -9.53
N GLY A 229 14.33 8.46 -8.22
CA GLY A 229 15.44 9.20 -7.60
C GLY A 229 15.12 10.53 -6.91
N ARG A 230 13.88 11.02 -6.93
CA ARG A 230 13.50 12.25 -6.23
C ARG A 230 13.19 12.01 -4.75
N ARG A 231 13.55 12.98 -3.89
CA ARG A 231 13.21 13.03 -2.46
C ARG A 231 12.06 13.99 -2.24
N GLY A 232 11.23 13.73 -1.24
CA GLY A 232 10.15 14.64 -0.86
C GLY A 232 10.66 15.69 0.12
N ALA A 233 10.61 16.97 -0.26
CA ALA A 233 10.89 18.07 0.65
C ALA A 233 9.65 18.42 1.49
N ILE A 234 9.83 18.76 2.76
CA ILE A 234 8.75 19.22 3.65
C ILE A 234 9.30 20.23 4.65
N ASP A 235 8.52 21.25 4.99
CA ASP A 235 8.89 22.18 6.05
C ASP A 235 8.71 21.55 7.44
N GLU A 236 9.54 21.98 8.39
CA GLU A 236 9.57 21.46 9.76
C GLU A 236 8.23 21.59 10.51
N ARG A 237 7.43 22.63 10.22
CA ARG A 237 6.13 22.83 10.89
C ARG A 237 5.10 21.85 10.37
N THR A 238 5.00 21.69 9.06
CA THR A 238 4.12 20.69 8.44
C THR A 238 4.53 19.29 8.84
N LEU A 239 5.83 18.99 8.90
CA LEU A 239 6.31 17.71 9.42
C LEU A 239 5.88 17.47 10.87
N ALA A 240 5.99 18.48 11.74
CA ALA A 240 5.54 18.36 13.13
C ALA A 240 4.02 18.10 13.21
N ALA A 241 3.21 18.84 12.45
CA ALA A 241 1.76 18.66 12.40
C ALA A 241 1.36 17.26 11.92
N LEU A 242 1.98 16.77 10.84
CA LEU A 242 1.73 15.40 10.35
C LEU A 242 2.15 14.33 11.37
N ASN A 243 3.23 14.56 12.12
CA ASN A 243 3.61 13.66 13.21
C ASN A 243 2.58 13.69 14.35
N SER A 244 1.92 14.81 14.63
CA SER A 244 0.82 14.87 15.60
C SER A 244 -0.39 14.05 15.15
N PHE A 245 -0.72 14.05 13.86
CA PHE A 245 -1.73 13.12 13.33
C PHE A 245 -1.25 11.67 13.46
N ALA A 246 -0.04 11.36 13.00
CA ALA A 246 0.53 10.01 13.11
C ALA A 246 0.55 9.50 14.55
N ALA A 247 0.79 10.38 15.54
CA ALA A 247 0.83 10.03 16.94
C ALA A 247 -0.50 9.44 17.47
N ARG A 248 -1.63 9.84 16.88
CA ARG A 248 -2.97 9.32 17.22
C ARG A 248 -3.15 7.84 16.87
N THR A 249 -2.21 7.23 16.14
CA THR A 249 -2.24 5.80 15.82
C THR A 249 -1.61 4.91 16.89
N TYR A 250 -0.85 5.49 17.82
CA TYR A 250 -0.21 4.73 18.88
C TYR A 250 -1.15 4.54 20.06
N VAL A 251 -1.15 3.34 20.61
CA VAL A 251 -1.72 3.09 21.93
C VAL A 251 -0.75 3.68 22.96
N PRO A 252 -1.21 4.50 23.93
CA PRO A 252 -0.35 4.98 25.01
C PRO A 252 0.31 3.80 25.71
N GLU A 253 1.57 3.94 26.12
CA GLU A 253 2.18 2.94 27.00
C GLU A 253 1.31 2.82 28.27
N SER A 254 0.75 1.63 28.48
CA SER A 254 0.01 1.34 29.72
C SER A 254 0.91 1.65 30.92
N GLU A 255 0.35 2.16 32.02
CA GLU A 255 1.12 2.39 33.26
C GLU A 255 1.85 1.12 33.74
N ARG A 256 1.28 -0.05 33.48
CA ARG A 256 1.93 -1.35 33.71
C ARG A 256 3.23 -1.53 32.91
N SER A 257 3.32 -1.01 31.69
CA SER A 257 4.55 -1.03 30.88
C SER A 257 5.58 -0.04 31.39
N ARG A 258 5.13 1.15 31.85
CA ARG A 258 6.01 2.16 32.49
C ARG A 258 6.63 1.65 33.79
N VAL A 259 5.85 0.96 34.63
CA VAL A 259 6.32 0.45 35.94
C VAL A 259 7.16 -0.80 35.81
N ARG A 260 6.87 -1.72 34.87
CA ARG A 260 7.68 -2.94 34.71
C ARG A 260 9.06 -2.71 34.11
N GLY A 261 9.25 -1.60 33.37
CA GLY A 261 10.44 -1.42 32.56
C GLY A 261 10.57 -2.53 31.50
N ALA A 262 11.40 -2.31 30.49
CA ALA A 262 11.72 -3.34 29.52
C ALA A 262 12.67 -4.38 30.16
N GLY A 263 12.12 -5.34 30.91
CA GLY A 263 12.72 -6.65 31.12
C GLY A 263 14.10 -6.71 31.79
N GLY A 264 14.33 -5.95 32.86
CA GLY A 264 15.44 -6.20 33.79
C GLY A 264 15.05 -7.28 34.80
N GLY A 265 14.96 -8.54 34.39
CA GLY A 265 14.82 -9.65 35.33
C GLY A 265 16.03 -9.67 36.26
N ARG A 266 15.82 -9.41 37.55
CA ARG A 266 16.82 -9.74 38.58
C ARG A 266 16.96 -11.26 38.55
N VAL A 267 18.13 -11.73 38.13
CA VAL A 267 18.59 -13.08 38.47
C VAL A 267 19.04 -12.94 39.91
N ASP A 268 18.25 -13.46 40.83
CA ASP A 268 18.68 -13.66 42.20
C ASP A 268 19.62 -14.89 42.16
N ASP A 269 20.92 -14.66 42.38
CA ASP A 269 21.89 -15.73 42.61
C ASP A 269 21.84 -16.09 44.11
N GLU A 270 21.23 -17.22 44.45
CA GLU A 270 21.48 -18.00 45.69
C GLU A 270 21.91 -19.43 45.34
#